data_AF-A0A2M7V9R7-F1
#
_entry.id   AF-A0A2M7V9R7-F1
#
_cell.length_a   1.000
_cell.length_b   1.000
_cell.length_c   1.000
_cell.angle_alpha   90.00
_cell.angle_beta   90.00
_cell.angle_gamma   90.00
#
_symmetry.space_group_name_H-M   'P 1'
#
loop_
_entity.id
_entity.type
_entity.pdbx_description
1 polymer ?
#
loop_
_entity_poly.entity_id
_entity_poly.type
_entity_poly.pdbx_seq_one_letter_code
_entity_poly.pdbx_strand_id
1 'polypeptide(L)'
;MFLESCLPIFPSCTEEWYLILSGILGAILLIYSQFVEPEHRRDIIRFLGAGGLFVYSDYVSNTVFMIASAGIGLAALIEFIEILIGVHKHLPEDLKTSIKRHKGMKK
;
A
#
# COMPACT_ATOMS: atom_id res chain seq x y z
N MET A 1 11.65 -34.98 -7.74
CA MET A 1 11.32 -33.86 -8.65
C MET A 1 10.30 -32.89 -8.05
N PHE A 2 9.14 -33.31 -7.51
CA PHE A 2 8.19 -32.36 -6.89
C PHE A 2 8.73 -31.68 -5.61
N LEU A 3 9.55 -32.40 -4.83
CA LEU A 3 10.18 -31.88 -3.60
C LEU A 3 11.36 -30.93 -3.87
N GLU A 4 12.02 -31.05 -5.01
CA GLU A 4 13.11 -30.13 -5.39
C GLU A 4 12.56 -28.75 -5.77
N SER A 5 11.35 -28.68 -6.33
CA SER A 5 10.64 -27.43 -6.61
C SER A 5 10.14 -26.71 -5.35
N CYS A 6 10.12 -27.36 -4.19
CA CYS A 6 9.75 -26.76 -2.91
C CYS A 6 10.96 -26.27 -2.10
N LEU A 7 12.19 -26.59 -2.51
CA LEU A 7 13.36 -26.07 -1.84
C LEU A 7 13.56 -24.61 -2.24
N PRO A 8 13.53 -23.66 -1.29
CA PRO A 8 13.80 -22.27 -1.60
C PRO A 8 15.24 -22.17 -2.13
N ILE A 9 15.41 -21.45 -3.24
CA ILE A 9 16.73 -21.09 -3.73
C ILE A 9 17.29 -20.09 -2.72
N PHE A 10 18.30 -20.51 -1.97
CA PHE A 10 18.96 -19.62 -1.03
C PHE A 10 19.86 -18.65 -1.79
N PRO A 11 19.80 -17.36 -1.46
CA PRO A 11 20.67 -16.37 -2.07
C PRO A 11 22.13 -16.69 -1.78
N SER A 12 22.95 -16.59 -2.81
CA SER A 12 24.39 -16.89 -2.74
C SER A 12 25.23 -15.63 -2.51
N CYS A 13 24.64 -14.45 -2.73
CA CYS A 13 25.28 -13.15 -2.58
C CYS A 13 24.55 -12.25 -1.57
N THR A 14 25.28 -11.35 -0.92
CA THR A 14 24.73 -10.40 0.07
C THR A 14 23.70 -9.45 -0.55
N GLU A 15 23.84 -9.11 -1.83
CA GLU A 15 22.92 -8.22 -2.54
C GLU A 15 21.51 -8.82 -2.68
N GLU A 16 21.44 -10.12 -3.01
CA GLU A 16 20.18 -10.86 -3.12
C GLU A 16 19.43 -10.90 -1.78
N TRP A 17 20.16 -10.96 -0.65
CA TRP A 17 19.55 -10.86 0.67
C TRP A 17 18.83 -9.54 0.89
N TYR A 18 19.39 -8.41 0.46
CA TYR A 18 18.72 -7.11 0.59
C TYR A 18 17.43 -7.04 -0.23
N LEU A 19 17.42 -7.64 -1.43
CA LEU A 19 16.24 -7.69 -2.31
C LEU A 19 15.14 -8.59 -1.74
N ILE A 20 15.50 -9.74 -1.17
CA ILE A 20 14.55 -10.63 -0.49
C ILE A 20 13.99 -9.95 0.76
N LEU A 21 14.84 -9.31 1.56
CA LEU A 21 14.42 -8.57 2.75
C LEU A 21 13.50 -7.40 2.40
N SER A 22 13.77 -6.67 1.31
CA SER A 22 12.87 -5.59 0.86
C SER A 22 11.49 -6.13 0.47
N GLY A 23 11.43 -7.31 -0.14
CA GLY A 23 10.17 -7.99 -0.44
C GLY A 23 9.41 -8.40 0.82
N ILE A 24 10.09 -9.01 1.79
CA ILE A 24 9.48 -9.43 3.07
C ILE A 24 8.96 -8.22 3.84
N LEU A 25 9.80 -7.20 4.02
CA LEU A 25 9.41 -5.96 4.72
C LEU A 25 8.30 -5.24 3.95
N GLY A 26 8.37 -5.22 2.62
CA GLY A 26 7.33 -4.66 1.76
C GLY A 26 5.98 -5.34 1.96
N ALA A 27 5.95 -6.68 1.99
CA ALA A 27 4.75 -7.45 2.27
C ALA A 27 4.17 -7.14 3.66
N ILE A 28 5.03 -7.12 4.69
CA ILE A 28 4.63 -6.80 6.06
C ILE A 28 4.01 -5.40 6.14
N LEU A 29 4.66 -4.39 5.55
CA LEU A 29 4.16 -3.02 5.53
C LEU A 29 2.84 -2.90 4.78
N LEU A 30 2.71 -3.57 3.64
CA LEU A 30 1.49 -3.51 2.83
C LEU A 30 0.31 -4.17 3.57
N ILE A 31 0.53 -5.31 4.22
CA ILE A 31 -0.47 -5.96 5.09
C ILE A 31 -0.80 -5.06 6.29
N TYR A 32 0.23 -4.51 6.95
CA TYR A 32 0.06 -3.63 8.10
C TYR A 32 -0.75 -2.38 7.76
N SER A 33 -0.58 -1.83 6.55
CA SER A 33 -1.35 -0.67 6.06
C SER A 33 -2.86 -0.89 6.12
N GLN A 34 -3.34 -2.13 6.09
CA GLN A 34 -4.77 -2.44 6.18
C GLN A 34 -5.35 -2.23 7.58
N PHE A 35 -4.52 -2.28 8.61
CA PHE A 35 -4.92 -2.11 10.02
C PHE A 35 -4.70 -0.69 10.54
N VAL A 36 -4.02 0.17 9.77
CA VAL A 36 -3.78 1.56 10.14
C VAL A 36 -5.03 2.38 9.83
N GLU A 37 -5.43 3.23 10.79
CA GLU A 37 -6.58 4.13 10.64
C GLU A 37 -6.45 5.03 9.39
N PRO A 38 -7.57 5.43 8.75
CA PRO A 38 -7.58 6.23 7.54
C PRO A 38 -7.11 7.67 7.83
N GLU A 39 -5.80 7.84 7.85
CA GLU A 39 -5.07 9.11 7.91
C GLU A 39 -3.85 9.05 6.97
N HIS A 40 -3.16 10.18 6.77
CA HIS A 40 -1.90 10.31 6.01
C HIS A 40 -0.89 9.17 6.21
N ARG A 41 -0.86 8.57 7.41
CA ARG A 41 0.06 7.49 7.76
C ARG A 41 -0.19 6.22 6.96
N ARG A 42 -1.45 5.90 6.65
CA ARG A 42 -1.83 4.69 5.92
C ARG A 42 -1.23 4.69 4.51
N ASP A 43 -1.33 5.81 3.82
CA ASP A 43 -0.98 5.90 2.40
C ASP A 43 0.54 5.88 2.21
N ILE A 44 1.30 6.52 3.11
CA ILE A 44 2.77 6.39 3.14
C ILE A 44 3.18 4.93 3.37
N ILE A 45 2.58 4.24 4.35
CA ILE A 45 2.92 2.85 4.66
C ILE A 45 2.60 1.95 3.47
N ARG A 46 1.47 2.18 2.81
CA ARG A 46 1.07 1.44 1.61
C ARG A 46 2.02 1.70 0.44
N PHE A 47 2.45 2.94 0.24
CA PHE A 47 3.45 3.29 -0.78
C PHE A 47 4.80 2.63 -0.52
N LEU A 48 5.32 2.68 0.72
CA LEU A 48 6.57 2.03 1.09
C LEU A 48 6.49 0.50 0.98
N GLY A 49 5.36 -0.09 1.40
CA GLY A 49 5.11 -1.52 1.25
C GLY A 49 5.09 -1.95 -0.22
N ALA A 50 4.39 -1.18 -1.07
CA ALA A 50 4.33 -1.42 -2.50
C ALA A 50 5.69 -1.23 -3.18
N GLY A 51 6.49 -0.26 -2.76
CA GLY A 51 7.86 -0.05 -3.24
C GLY A 51 8.79 -1.22 -2.91
N GLY A 52 8.72 -1.75 -1.70
CA GLY A 52 9.51 -2.94 -1.30
C GLY A 52 9.15 -4.18 -2.14
N LEU A 53 7.87 -4.39 -2.42
CA LEU A 53 7.40 -5.46 -3.30
C LEU A 53 7.76 -5.22 -4.77
N PHE A 54 7.77 -3.96 -5.22
CA PHE A 54 8.18 -3.61 -6.57
C PHE A 54 9.65 -3.99 -6.81
N VAL A 55 10.55 -3.60 -5.90
CA VAL A 55 11.98 -3.97 -5.97
C VAL A 55 12.17 -5.49 -6.00
N TYR A 56 11.42 -6.22 -5.16
CA TYR A 56 11.47 -7.68 -5.16
C TYR A 56 10.88 -8.29 -6.45
N SER A 57 9.82 -7.70 -7.00
CA SER A 57 9.19 -8.18 -8.23
C SER A 57 10.08 -8.02 -9.46
N ASP A 58 10.89 -6.95 -9.48
CA ASP A 58 11.91 -6.71 -10.50
C ASP A 58 13.03 -7.75 -10.39
N TYR A 59 13.50 -8.02 -9.17
CA TYR A 59 14.47 -9.09 -8.89
C TYR A 59 14.02 -10.47 -9.39
N VAL A 60 12.76 -10.84 -9.16
CA VAL A 60 12.19 -12.11 -9.64
C VAL A 60 11.74 -12.03 -11.11
N SER A 61 11.96 -10.90 -11.79
CA SER A 61 11.57 -10.66 -13.19
C SER A 61 10.08 -10.93 -13.46
N ASN A 62 9.21 -10.64 -12.49
CA ASN A 62 7.77 -10.85 -12.61
C ASN A 62 7.05 -9.56 -12.99
N THR A 63 6.88 -9.36 -14.29
CA THR A 63 6.27 -8.13 -14.84
C THR A 63 4.84 -7.88 -14.34
N VAL A 64 4.03 -8.93 -14.17
CA VAL A 64 2.65 -8.79 -13.69
C VAL A 64 2.64 -8.27 -12.25
N PHE A 65 3.47 -8.86 -11.40
CA PHE A 65 3.58 -8.44 -10.01
C PHE A 65 4.18 -7.04 -9.91
N MET A 66 5.15 -6.70 -10.76
CA MET A 66 5.74 -5.37 -10.86
C MET A 66 4.72 -4.30 -11.22
N ILE A 67 3.87 -4.54 -12.23
CA ILE A 67 2.79 -3.61 -12.60
C ILE A 67 1.78 -3.47 -11.45
N ALA A 68 1.41 -4.57 -10.79
CA ALA A 68 0.48 -4.54 -9.67
C ALA A 68 1.03 -3.72 -8.48
N SER A 69 2.28 -3.97 -8.09
CA SER A 69 2.95 -3.23 -7.02
C SER A 69 3.11 -1.75 -7.38
N ALA A 70 3.48 -1.43 -8.63
CA ALA A 70 3.55 -0.05 -9.10
C ALA A 70 2.19 0.65 -9.06
N GLY A 71 1.13 -0.02 -9.51
CA GLY A 71 -0.23 0.52 -9.49
C GLY A 71 -0.70 0.83 -8.07
N ILE A 72 -0.47 -0.08 -7.12
CA ILE A 72 -0.80 0.14 -5.70
C ILE A 72 0.00 1.30 -5.14
N GLY A 73 1.30 1.37 -5.43
CA GLY A 73 2.18 2.45 -4.98
C GLY A 73 1.74 3.81 -5.53
N LEU A 74 1.50 3.91 -6.83
CA LEU A 74 1.08 5.16 -7.47
C LEU A 74 -0.28 5.63 -6.96
N ALA A 75 -1.25 4.72 -6.79
CA ALA A 75 -2.55 5.08 -6.22
C ALA A 75 -2.41 5.63 -4.79
N ALA A 76 -1.62 4.95 -3.93
CA ALA A 76 -1.33 5.42 -2.58
C ALA A 76 -0.58 6.76 -2.57
N LEU A 77 0.32 6.99 -3.52
CA LEU A 77 1.05 8.25 -3.65
C LEU A 77 0.13 9.40 -4.06
N ILE A 78 -0.79 9.17 -4.99
CA ILE A 78 -1.79 10.18 -5.39
C ILE A 78 -2.69 10.51 -4.20
N GLU A 79 -3.23 9.51 -3.50
CA GLU A 79 -4.05 9.72 -2.29
C GLU A 79 -3.27 10.51 -1.24
N PHE A 80 -2.02 10.13 -0.99
CA PHE A 80 -1.14 10.84 -0.06
C PHE A 80 -0.93 12.32 -0.46
N ILE A 81 -0.68 12.60 -1.74
CA ILE A 81 -0.52 13.96 -2.27
C ILE A 81 -1.84 14.74 -2.14
N GLU A 82 -2.99 14.14 -2.45
CA GLU A 82 -4.30 14.78 -2.32
C GLU A 82 -4.61 15.19 -0.87
N ILE A 83 -4.26 14.34 0.09
CA ILE A 83 -4.42 14.66 1.51
C ILE A 83 -3.39 15.72 1.93
N LEU A 84 -2.13 15.66 1.45
CA LEU A 84 -1.10 16.66 1.76
C LEU A 84 -1.47 18.06 1.26
N ILE A 85 -2.04 18.18 0.06
CA ILE A 85 -2.48 19.46 -0.51
C ILE A 85 -3.79 19.93 0.17
N GLY A 86 -4.43 19.09 0.99
CA GLY A 86 -5.70 19.43 1.64
C GLY A 86 -6.88 19.50 0.67
N VAL A 87 -6.73 18.91 -0.53
CA VAL A 87 -7.79 18.82 -1.54
C VAL A 87 -8.78 17.71 -1.18
N HIS A 88 -8.40 16.82 -0.26
CA HIS A 88 -9.30 15.87 0.34
C HIS A 88 -10.38 16.61 1.14
N LYS A 89 -11.52 16.84 0.49
CA LYS A 89 -12.80 17.01 1.18
C LYS A 89 -13.02 15.72 1.97
N HIS A 90 -12.56 15.66 3.21
CA HIS A 90 -13.32 14.92 4.23
C HIS A 90 -14.77 15.35 3.97
N LEU A 91 -15.66 14.42 3.63
CA LEU A 91 -17.07 14.74 3.81
C LEU A 91 -17.18 14.96 5.32
N PRO A 92 -17.23 16.22 5.77
CA PRO A 92 -17.01 16.52 7.17
C PRO A 92 -18.22 15.96 7.91
N GLU A 93 -18.05 15.52 9.14
CA GLU A 93 -19.19 15.18 10.00
C GLU A 93 -20.21 16.34 10.10
N ASP A 94 -19.79 17.57 9.81
CA ASP A 94 -20.65 18.73 9.64
C ASP A 94 -21.70 18.59 8.52
N LEU A 95 -21.43 17.84 7.44
CA LEU A 95 -22.40 17.59 6.38
C LEU A 95 -23.48 16.60 6.82
N LYS A 96 -23.10 15.56 7.58
CA LYS A 96 -24.08 14.64 8.20
C LYS A 96 -24.95 15.37 9.22
N THR A 97 -24.36 16.29 9.99
CA THR A 97 -25.08 17.08 11.00
C THR A 97 -26.03 18.10 10.35
N SER A 98 -25.60 18.72 9.24
CA SER A 98 -26.40 19.66 8.45
C SER A 98 -27.55 18.96 7.72
N ILE A 99 -27.32 17.80 7.10
CA ILE A 99 -28.38 16.98 6.48
C ILE A 99 -29.41 16.54 7.53
N LYS A 100 -28.96 16.19 8.74
CA LYS A 100 -29.83 15.78 9.86
C LYS A 100 -30.66 16.94 10.40
N ARG A 101 -30.09 18.14 10.55
CA ARG A 101 -30.84 19.37 10.90
C ARG A 101 -31.88 19.74 9.83
N HIS A 102 -31.53 19.62 8.55
CA HIS A 102 -32.43 19.97 7.46
C HIS A 102 -33.60 18.98 7.31
N LYS A 103 -33.37 17.68 7.53
CA LYS A 103 -34.47 16.69 7.61
C LYS A 103 -35.36 16.86 8.85
N GLY A 104 -34.82 17.40 9.95
CA GLY A 104 -35.58 17.72 11.16
C GLY A 104 -36.50 18.95 11.04
N MET A 105 -36.22 19.87 10.12
CA MET A 105 -37.05 21.07 9.85
C MET A 105 -38.17 20.84 8.83
N LYS A 106 -38.17 19.70 8.12
CA LYS A 106 -39.28 19.27 7.24
C LYS A 106 -40.36 18.47 7.98
N LYS A 107 -40.51 18.71 9.29
CA LYS A 107 -41.52 18.10 10.15
C LYS A 107 -42.63 19.11 10.44
#